data_AF-A0A2S4PWI6-F1
#
_entry.id   AF-A0A2S4PWI6-F1
#
_cell.length_a   1.000
_cell.length_b   1.000
_cell.length_c   1.000
_cell.angle_alpha   90.00
_cell.angle_beta   90.00
_cell.angle_gamma   90.00
#
_symmetry.space_group_name_H-M   'P 1'
#
loop_
_entity.id
_entity.type
_entity.pdbx_description
1 polymer ?
#
loop_
_entity_poly.entity_id
_entity_poly.type
_entity_poly.pdbx_seq_one_letter_code
_entity_poly.pdbx_strand_id
1 'polypeptide(L)'
;MSERKVLTKYYPPDFDPSKIVRTRGPKQAGPKVQTVRLMAPFPMKCTTCGEYIYKGRKFNARKETTEEKYYSIPIYRFYIRCTRCSGEITFKTDPKNMDYECERGAKRNTEPWRMNGGGKQESDEERLDRLEREEEEKNAMQELESKTLDTKREIAVADALDEIRTRNARNERIGKDGREAVVVRESIDEARRRQDQEDEEVARQAFMRHHESLEEVIVYEAVEEDQKILTSSSMTSEDEKILMPPPPTPRPTFKRVIKKKKGSRRIVRYKEKDTYKVNH
;
A
#
# COMPACT_ATOMS: atom_id res chain seq x y z
N MET A 1 48.98 14.35 40.10
CA MET A 1 48.78 13.09 39.33
C MET A 1 49.83 13.02 38.24
N SER A 2 50.23 11.82 37.80
CA SER A 2 51.05 11.67 36.59
C SER A 2 50.24 12.02 35.33
N GLU A 3 50.93 12.40 34.26
CA GLU A 3 50.31 12.80 33.00
C GLU A 3 49.60 11.64 32.29
N ARG A 4 48.60 11.96 31.44
CA ARG A 4 47.93 10.94 30.60
C ARG A 4 48.87 10.33 29.54
N LYS A 5 49.87 11.09 29.09
CA LYS A 5 50.85 10.70 28.05
C LYS A 5 52.27 10.88 28.58
N VAL A 6 52.64 10.15 29.62
CA VAL A 6 54.01 10.15 30.16
C VAL A 6 55.00 9.76 29.05
N LEU A 7 55.91 10.67 28.67
CA LEU A 7 56.95 10.44 27.65
C LEU A 7 57.96 9.37 28.10
N THR A 8 58.50 9.53 29.32
CA THR A 8 59.52 8.65 29.89
C THR A 8 59.04 8.07 31.22
N LYS A 9 59.09 6.74 31.34
CA LYS A 9 58.90 6.05 32.60
C LYS A 9 60.26 5.71 33.17
N TYR A 10 60.45 5.91 34.48
CA TYR A 10 61.63 5.43 35.16
C TYR A 10 61.65 3.89 35.13
N TYR A 11 62.74 3.32 34.63
CA TYR A 11 63.09 1.92 34.79
C TYR A 11 64.28 1.85 35.76
N PRO A 12 64.28 0.92 36.74
CA PRO A 12 65.43 0.75 37.62
C PRO A 12 66.67 0.27 36.83
N PRO A 13 67.89 0.52 37.30
CA PRO A 13 69.12 0.23 36.55
C PRO A 13 69.29 -1.28 36.22
N ASP A 14 68.76 -2.16 37.07
CA ASP A 14 68.85 -3.62 36.92
C ASP A 14 67.76 -4.23 36.01
N PHE A 15 67.03 -3.40 35.25
CA PHE A 15 65.86 -3.81 34.46
C PHE A 15 66.24 -4.44 33.10
N ASP A 16 66.49 -5.74 33.10
CA ASP A 16 66.67 -6.50 31.85
C ASP A 16 65.32 -6.86 31.19
N PRO A 17 65.01 -6.37 29.98
CA PRO A 17 63.76 -6.72 29.28
C PRO A 17 63.68 -8.21 28.92
N SER A 18 64.83 -8.87 28.72
CA SER A 18 64.93 -10.28 28.35
C SER A 18 64.57 -11.26 29.47
N LYS A 19 64.66 -10.83 30.75
CA LYS A 19 64.30 -11.66 31.91
C LYS A 19 62.78 -11.73 32.13
N ILE A 20 61.99 -10.89 31.45
CA ILE A 20 60.55 -10.76 31.67
C ILE A 20 59.78 -11.67 30.72
N VAL A 21 59.52 -12.90 31.18
CA VAL A 21 58.57 -13.79 30.49
C VAL A 21 57.19 -13.11 30.46
N ARG A 22 56.61 -12.97 29.26
CA ARG A 22 55.27 -12.39 29.06
C ARG A 22 54.19 -13.40 29.42
N THR A 23 54.14 -13.78 30.71
CA THR A 23 53.13 -14.65 31.31
C THR A 23 51.75 -14.00 31.23
N ARG A 24 51.09 -14.21 30.08
CA ARG A 24 49.65 -14.02 29.98
C ARG A 24 49.04 -15.01 30.98
N GLY A 25 48.37 -14.49 32.01
CA GLY A 25 47.75 -15.30 33.06
C GLY A 25 46.86 -16.41 32.48
N PRO A 26 46.61 -17.49 33.25
CA PRO A 26 45.98 -18.70 32.74
C PRO A 26 44.73 -18.36 31.94
N LYS A 27 44.74 -18.73 30.65
CA LYS A 27 43.59 -18.57 29.76
C LYS A 27 42.43 -19.31 30.44
N GLN A 28 41.39 -18.59 30.85
CA GLN A 28 40.21 -19.24 31.42
C GLN A 28 39.70 -20.28 30.43
N ALA A 29 39.38 -21.49 30.92
CA ALA A 29 39.17 -22.69 30.12
C ALA A 29 37.78 -22.73 29.42
N GLY A 30 37.33 -21.58 28.90
CA GLY A 30 36.06 -21.39 28.23
C GLY A 30 36.16 -20.37 27.09
N PRO A 31 35.04 -20.01 26.46
CA PRO A 31 35.01 -19.04 25.38
C PRO A 31 35.50 -17.66 25.86
N LYS A 32 36.15 -16.91 24.96
CA LYS A 32 36.81 -15.64 25.31
C LYS A 32 35.79 -14.52 25.54
N VAL A 33 35.29 -14.42 26.77
CA VAL A 33 34.39 -13.36 27.20
C VAL A 33 35.17 -12.08 27.52
N GLN A 34 34.93 -11.02 26.76
CA GLN A 34 35.48 -9.67 26.98
C GLN A 34 34.35 -8.70 27.32
N THR A 35 34.50 -7.89 28.37
CA THR A 35 33.55 -6.80 28.66
C THR A 35 33.77 -5.63 27.70
N VAL A 36 32.72 -5.21 27.00
CA VAL A 36 32.76 -4.14 25.99
C VAL A 36 31.58 -3.20 26.20
N ARG A 37 31.83 -1.89 26.22
CA ARG A 37 30.76 -0.88 26.27
C ARG A 37 30.32 -0.54 24.85
N LEU A 38 29.08 -0.86 24.51
CA LEU A 38 28.53 -0.74 23.16
C LEU A 38 27.14 -0.08 23.16
N MET A 39 26.59 0.15 21.97
CA MET A 39 25.26 0.75 21.75
C MET A 39 24.34 -0.27 21.08
N ALA A 40 23.06 -0.30 21.46
CA ALA A 40 22.06 -1.19 20.85
C ALA A 40 21.94 -0.92 19.33
N PRO A 41 22.18 -1.91 18.44
CA PRO A 41 22.29 -1.67 17.00
C PRO A 41 20.95 -1.41 16.30
N PHE A 42 19.86 -2.00 16.80
CA PHE A 42 18.50 -1.88 16.27
C PHE A 42 17.47 -1.72 17.40
N PRO A 43 16.28 -1.15 17.13
CA PRO A 43 15.20 -1.07 18.11
C PRO A 43 14.58 -2.46 18.36
N MET A 44 14.37 -2.78 19.64
CA MET A 44 14.03 -4.13 20.09
C MET A 44 13.17 -4.10 21.37
N LYS A 45 12.20 -5.02 21.49
CA LYS A 45 11.36 -5.20 22.67
C LYS A 45 11.83 -6.41 23.48
N CYS A 46 12.10 -6.24 24.77
CA CYS A 46 12.42 -7.36 25.66
C CYS A 46 11.21 -8.28 25.83
N THR A 47 11.40 -9.59 25.66
CA THR A 47 10.29 -10.56 25.74
C THR A 47 9.78 -10.76 27.16
N THR A 48 10.65 -10.68 28.17
CA THR A 48 10.30 -10.95 29.58
C THR A 48 9.51 -9.83 30.26
N CYS A 49 9.73 -8.56 29.87
CA CYS A 49 9.14 -7.40 30.58
C CYS A 49 8.51 -6.34 29.67
N GLY A 50 8.52 -6.55 28.35
CA GLY A 50 7.92 -5.62 27.37
C GLY A 50 8.64 -4.27 27.20
N GLU A 51 9.71 -3.99 27.95
CA GLU A 51 10.53 -2.79 27.83
C GLU A 51 11.09 -2.63 26.39
N TYR A 52 10.98 -1.43 25.83
CA TYR A 52 11.51 -1.09 24.51
C TYR A 52 12.92 -0.50 24.64
N ILE A 53 13.90 -1.19 24.06
CA ILE A 53 15.27 -0.74 23.94
C ILE A 53 15.41 -0.08 22.55
N TYR A 54 15.46 1.25 22.54
CA TYR A 54 15.70 2.02 21.32
C TYR A 54 17.16 1.90 20.84
N LYS A 55 17.36 2.04 19.53
CA LYS A 55 18.69 2.11 18.89
C LYS A 55 19.55 3.17 19.58
N GLY A 56 20.82 2.85 19.81
CA GLY A 56 21.78 3.78 20.42
C GLY A 56 21.85 3.76 21.95
N ARG A 57 20.95 3.08 22.67
CA ARG A 57 21.05 2.94 24.14
C ARG A 57 22.37 2.24 24.50
N LYS A 58 23.16 2.85 25.39
CA LYS A 58 24.50 2.40 25.78
C LYS A 58 24.43 1.32 26.86
N PHE A 59 25.16 0.22 26.68
CA PHE A 59 25.21 -0.91 27.61
C PHE A 59 26.66 -1.36 27.86
N ASN A 60 26.91 -1.91 29.04
CA ASN A 60 28.08 -2.74 29.32
C ASN A 60 27.70 -4.18 28.93
N ALA A 61 28.22 -4.66 27.81
CA ALA A 61 27.93 -5.99 27.29
C ALA A 61 29.08 -6.97 27.55
N ARG A 62 28.76 -8.27 27.60
CA ARG A 62 29.77 -9.32 27.43
C ARG A 62 29.86 -9.63 25.94
N LYS A 63 31.04 -9.50 25.34
CA LYS A 63 31.36 -9.95 23.98
C LYS A 63 31.97 -11.35 24.07
N GLU A 64 31.47 -12.27 23.29
CA GLU A 64 31.99 -13.62 23.14
C GLU A 64 32.34 -13.87 21.66
N THR A 65 33.40 -14.64 21.41
CA THR A 65 33.71 -15.14 20.07
C THR A 65 33.08 -16.52 19.91
N THR A 66 32.10 -16.63 19.01
CA THR A 66 31.45 -17.90 18.68
C THR A 66 32.41 -18.79 17.89
N GLU A 67 32.17 -20.10 17.89
CA GLU A 67 32.88 -21.05 17.03
C GLU A 67 32.54 -20.85 15.55
N GLU A 68 31.32 -20.39 15.28
CA GLU A 68 30.79 -19.99 13.97
C GLU A 68 31.61 -18.87 13.32
N LYS A 69 31.92 -19.03 12.03
CA LYS A 69 32.65 -18.06 11.20
C LYS A 69 31.98 -17.92 9.85
N TYR A 70 31.91 -16.69 9.35
CA TYR A 70 31.50 -16.41 7.97
C TYR A 70 32.76 -16.31 7.11
N TYR A 71 33.05 -17.38 6.35
CA TYR A 71 34.37 -17.62 5.74
C TYR A 71 35.49 -17.53 6.79
N SER A 72 36.33 -16.48 6.74
CA SER A 72 37.40 -16.21 7.72
C SER A 72 36.99 -15.29 8.87
N ILE A 73 35.81 -14.67 8.81
CA ILE A 73 35.36 -13.64 9.77
C ILE A 73 34.66 -14.30 10.97
N PRO A 74 35.16 -14.12 12.22
CA PRO A 74 34.52 -14.69 13.40
C PRO A 74 33.20 -13.98 13.75
N ILE A 75 32.16 -14.77 14.03
CA ILE A 75 30.85 -14.24 14.46
C ILE A 75 30.89 -13.96 15.97
N TYR A 76 30.60 -12.73 16.36
CA TYR A 76 30.57 -12.33 17.77
C TYR A 76 29.16 -12.39 18.33
N ARG A 77 29.03 -13.01 19.51
CA ARG A 77 27.80 -13.01 20.30
C ARG A 77 27.92 -11.97 21.41
N PHE A 78 26.89 -11.16 21.60
CA PHE A 78 26.86 -10.11 22.62
C PHE A 78 25.72 -10.34 23.60
N TYR A 79 26.04 -10.29 24.90
CA TYR A 79 25.07 -10.36 26.00
C TYR A 79 24.84 -8.96 26.57
N ILE A 80 23.61 -8.46 26.47
CA ILE A 80 23.12 -7.26 27.16
C ILE A 80 22.17 -7.69 28.29
N ARG A 81 22.15 -6.95 29.40
CA ARG A 81 21.09 -7.06 30.42
C ARG A 81 20.03 -5.98 30.21
N CYS A 82 18.75 -6.37 30.22
CA CYS A 82 17.64 -5.43 30.17
C CYS A 82 17.64 -4.50 31.39
N THR A 83 17.38 -3.20 31.22
CA THR A 83 17.40 -2.23 32.33
C THR A 83 16.22 -2.35 33.30
N ARG A 84 15.16 -3.10 32.97
CA ARG A 84 13.98 -3.27 33.83
C ARG A 84 13.99 -4.60 34.60
N CYS A 85 14.18 -5.72 33.89
CA CYS A 85 14.13 -7.07 34.50
C CYS A 85 15.50 -7.74 34.68
N SER A 86 16.61 -7.08 34.35
CA SER A 86 17.97 -7.66 34.32
C SER A 86 18.18 -8.89 33.43
N GLY A 87 17.13 -9.36 32.72
CA GLY A 87 17.17 -10.52 31.84
C GLY A 87 18.23 -10.38 30.75
N GLU A 88 18.96 -11.46 30.50
CA GLU A 88 20.03 -11.50 29.51
C GLU A 88 19.49 -11.71 28.10
N ILE A 89 19.85 -10.78 27.21
CA ILE A 89 19.44 -10.71 25.81
C ILE A 89 20.67 -10.95 24.95
N THR A 90 20.59 -11.88 23.99
CA THR A 90 21.71 -12.21 23.09
C THR A 90 21.43 -11.85 21.64
N PHE A 91 22.46 -11.34 20.98
CA PHE A 91 22.48 -11.06 19.55
C PHE A 91 23.84 -11.38 18.94
N LYS A 92 23.83 -11.81 17.68
CA LYS A 92 25.01 -12.12 16.86
C LYS A 92 25.32 -10.98 15.88
N THR A 93 26.47 -11.07 15.23
CA THR A 93 26.84 -10.27 14.05
C THR A 93 26.58 -11.06 12.77
N ASP A 94 26.01 -10.44 11.73
CA ASP A 94 25.66 -11.09 10.46
C ASP A 94 26.52 -10.51 9.31
N PRO A 95 27.73 -11.04 9.01
CA PRO A 95 28.59 -10.43 7.99
C PRO A 95 28.00 -10.43 6.58
N LYS A 96 27.14 -11.41 6.23
CA LYS A 96 26.38 -11.44 4.95
C LYS A 96 25.51 -10.20 4.74
N ASN A 97 24.91 -9.67 5.82
CA ASN A 97 23.85 -8.67 5.76
C ASN A 97 24.24 -7.31 6.37
N MET A 98 25.48 -7.16 6.85
CA MET A 98 25.97 -5.99 7.61
C MET A 98 25.08 -5.61 8.83
N ASP A 99 24.39 -6.60 9.40
CA ASP A 99 23.36 -6.42 10.44
C ASP A 99 23.64 -7.36 11.64
N TYR A 100 22.70 -7.46 12.57
CA TYR A 100 22.82 -8.23 13.81
C TYR A 100 21.55 -9.04 14.11
N GLU A 101 21.61 -10.38 14.11
CA GLU A 101 20.50 -11.26 14.50
C GLU A 101 20.25 -11.27 16.00
N CYS A 102 18.97 -11.25 16.39
CA CYS A 102 18.55 -11.36 17.79
C CYS A 102 18.19 -12.83 18.07
N GLU A 103 18.92 -13.50 18.97
CA GLU A 103 18.69 -14.92 19.26
C GLU A 103 17.67 -15.11 20.39
N ARG A 104 17.87 -14.43 21.52
CA ARG A 104 17.15 -14.71 22.78
C ARG A 104 16.91 -13.46 23.60
N GLY A 105 15.76 -13.38 24.27
CA GLY A 105 15.43 -12.35 25.27
C GLY A 105 14.82 -11.06 24.72
N ALA A 106 14.81 -10.87 23.40
CA ALA A 106 14.13 -9.75 22.74
C ALA A 106 13.63 -10.11 21.34
N LYS A 107 12.64 -9.37 20.86
CA LYS A 107 12.20 -9.38 19.46
C LYS A 107 12.55 -8.03 18.83
N ARG A 108 13.14 -8.04 17.62
CA ARG A 108 13.40 -6.83 16.82
C ARG A 108 12.06 -6.16 16.47
N ASN A 109 12.00 -4.82 16.49
CA ASN A 109 10.82 -4.09 16.02
C ASN A 109 10.68 -4.20 14.49
N THR A 110 9.47 -4.44 13.99
CA THR A 110 9.20 -4.49 12.54
C THR A 110 9.07 -3.08 11.97
N GLU A 111 10.15 -2.59 11.36
CA GLU A 111 10.15 -1.30 10.66
C GLU A 111 9.57 -1.43 9.24
N PRO A 112 8.56 -0.63 8.83
CA PRO A 112 7.87 -0.81 7.55
C PRO A 112 8.79 -0.79 6.32
N TRP A 113 9.80 0.09 6.31
CA TRP A 113 10.74 0.20 5.18
C TRP A 113 11.67 -1.01 5.04
N ARG A 114 11.81 -1.87 6.06
CA ARG A 114 12.49 -3.16 5.93
C ARG A 114 11.59 -4.23 5.32
N MET A 115 10.29 -4.24 5.65
CA MET A 115 9.34 -5.15 5.00
C MET A 115 9.15 -4.83 3.51
N ASN A 116 9.20 -3.54 3.15
CA ASN A 116 9.11 -3.06 1.76
C ASN A 116 10.43 -3.12 0.97
N GLY A 117 11.52 -3.65 1.53
CA GLY A 117 12.87 -3.57 0.94
C GLY A 117 13.73 -4.81 1.17
N GLY A 118 13.20 -6.01 0.86
CA GLY A 118 13.95 -7.27 0.93
C GLY A 118 14.38 -7.71 2.34
N GLY A 119 13.68 -7.27 3.39
CA GLY A 119 14.12 -7.44 4.78
C GLY A 119 13.93 -8.83 5.39
N LYS A 120 14.69 -9.82 4.92
CA LYS A 120 14.75 -11.22 5.39
C LYS A 120 13.42 -11.98 5.34
N GLN A 121 13.15 -12.58 4.19
CA GLN A 121 13.26 -14.04 4.04
C GLN A 121 14.00 -14.32 2.72
N GLU A 122 14.79 -15.38 2.66
CA GLU A 122 14.97 -16.14 1.41
C GLU A 122 13.71 -17.03 1.32
N SER A 123 12.61 -16.40 0.91
CA SER A 123 11.26 -16.98 0.82
C SER A 123 11.04 -17.60 -0.56
N ASP A 124 9.83 -18.10 -0.79
CA ASP A 124 9.35 -18.40 -2.14
C ASP A 124 9.44 -17.18 -3.09
N GLU A 125 9.65 -15.95 -2.60
CA GLU A 125 9.81 -14.74 -3.42
C GLU A 125 11.08 -14.78 -4.30
N GLU A 126 12.22 -15.31 -3.84
CA GLU A 126 13.41 -15.49 -4.73
C GLU A 126 13.25 -16.65 -5.73
N ARG A 127 12.37 -17.62 -5.40
CA ARG A 127 12.01 -18.73 -6.29
C ARG A 127 11.00 -18.28 -7.34
N LEU A 128 10.11 -17.36 -6.95
CA LEU A 128 9.16 -16.68 -7.83
C LEU A 128 9.89 -15.68 -8.72
N ASP A 129 10.76 -14.79 -8.23
CA ASP A 129 11.56 -13.81 -9.02
C ASP A 129 12.32 -14.43 -10.22
N ARG A 130 12.64 -15.73 -10.17
CA ARG A 130 13.20 -16.48 -11.31
C ARG A 130 12.15 -16.90 -12.35
N LEU A 131 11.00 -17.42 -11.92
CA LEU A 131 9.88 -17.80 -12.79
C LEU A 131 9.14 -16.56 -13.33
N GLU A 132 8.96 -15.58 -12.45
CA GLU A 132 8.40 -14.27 -12.71
C GLU A 132 9.29 -13.52 -13.71
N ARG A 133 10.63 -13.67 -13.74
CA ARG A 133 11.44 -13.18 -14.88
C ARG A 133 11.07 -13.78 -16.24
N GLU A 134 10.85 -15.09 -16.30
CA GLU A 134 10.45 -15.79 -17.54
C GLU A 134 9.01 -15.47 -17.98
N GLU A 135 8.20 -14.95 -17.06
CA GLU A 135 6.90 -14.33 -17.34
C GLU A 135 7.01 -12.80 -17.56
N GLU A 136 7.98 -12.09 -16.99
CA GLU A 136 8.23 -10.65 -17.10
C GLU A 136 8.72 -10.27 -18.49
N GLU A 137 9.48 -11.12 -19.18
CA GLU A 137 9.82 -10.86 -20.60
C GLU A 137 8.55 -10.82 -21.49
N LYS A 138 7.43 -11.39 -21.03
CA LYS A 138 6.10 -11.31 -21.68
C LYS A 138 5.22 -10.23 -21.04
N ASN A 139 5.21 -10.14 -19.71
CA ASN A 139 4.44 -9.16 -18.96
C ASN A 139 5.00 -7.73 -19.10
N ALA A 140 6.27 -7.51 -19.47
CA ALA A 140 6.84 -6.17 -19.63
C ALA A 140 6.15 -5.40 -20.77
N MET A 141 5.77 -6.08 -21.84
CA MET A 141 4.90 -5.53 -22.90
C MET A 141 3.54 -5.14 -22.32
N GLN A 142 2.90 -6.05 -21.57
CA GLN A 142 1.60 -5.80 -20.94
C GLN A 142 1.65 -4.74 -19.82
N GLU A 143 2.79 -4.58 -19.15
CA GLU A 143 3.08 -3.52 -18.18
C GLU A 143 3.22 -2.18 -18.89
N LEU A 144 3.94 -2.11 -20.01
CA LEU A 144 4.02 -0.90 -20.83
C LEU A 144 2.64 -0.52 -21.37
N GLU A 145 1.87 -1.48 -21.90
CA GLU A 145 0.49 -1.26 -22.34
C GLU A 145 -0.38 -0.73 -21.19
N SER A 146 -0.42 -1.41 -20.04
CA SER A 146 -1.21 -0.98 -18.88
C SER A 146 -0.76 0.37 -18.32
N LYS A 147 0.55 0.67 -18.29
CA LYS A 147 1.08 2.00 -17.95
C LYS A 147 0.62 3.06 -18.95
N THR A 148 0.58 2.77 -20.26
CA THR A 148 0.00 3.71 -21.25
C THR A 148 -1.52 3.85 -21.14
N LEU A 149 -2.24 2.81 -20.71
CA LEU A 149 -3.68 2.88 -20.47
C LEU A 149 -3.99 3.69 -19.21
N ASP A 150 -3.19 3.56 -18.15
CA ASP A 150 -3.32 4.36 -16.93
C ASP A 150 -2.90 5.81 -17.16
N THR A 151 -1.84 6.12 -17.93
CA THR A 151 -1.56 7.52 -18.29
C THR A 151 -2.63 8.13 -19.19
N LYS A 152 -3.20 7.37 -20.15
CA LYS A 152 -4.37 7.82 -20.94
C LYS A 152 -5.58 8.12 -20.06
N ARG A 153 -5.83 7.31 -19.01
CA ARG A 153 -6.88 7.56 -18.01
C ARG A 153 -6.58 8.81 -17.17
N GLU A 154 -5.34 9.01 -16.74
CA GLU A 154 -4.94 10.19 -15.97
C GLU A 154 -5.06 11.47 -16.79
N ILE A 155 -4.71 11.44 -18.09
CA ILE A 155 -4.93 12.55 -19.03
C ILE A 155 -6.44 12.85 -19.17
N ALA A 156 -7.26 11.85 -19.51
CA ALA A 156 -8.70 12.05 -19.67
C ALA A 156 -9.40 12.54 -18.39
N VAL A 157 -8.91 12.16 -17.21
CA VAL A 157 -9.38 12.69 -15.92
C VAL A 157 -8.91 14.12 -15.67
N ALA A 158 -7.71 14.51 -16.10
CA ALA A 158 -7.24 15.89 -16.03
C ALA A 158 -8.05 16.81 -16.96
N ASP A 159 -8.24 16.40 -18.22
CA ASP A 159 -9.02 17.15 -19.22
C ASP A 159 -10.47 17.36 -18.74
N ALA A 160 -11.12 16.32 -18.23
CA ALA A 160 -12.47 16.41 -17.67
C ALA A 160 -12.56 17.33 -16.44
N LEU A 161 -11.50 17.41 -15.62
CA LEU A 161 -11.44 18.34 -14.49
C LEU A 161 -11.24 19.79 -14.95
N ASP A 162 -10.48 20.04 -16.01
CA ASP A 162 -10.29 21.37 -16.58
C ASP A 162 -11.49 21.85 -17.42
N GLU A 163 -12.23 20.94 -18.05
CA GLU A 163 -13.59 21.20 -18.54
C GLU A 163 -14.52 21.66 -17.40
N ILE A 164 -14.55 20.94 -16.28
CA ILE A 164 -15.40 21.31 -15.14
C ILE A 164 -14.98 22.66 -14.55
N ARG A 165 -13.67 22.93 -14.44
CA ARG A 165 -13.15 24.24 -14.00
C ARG A 165 -13.54 25.37 -14.93
N THR A 166 -13.36 25.21 -16.24
CA THR A 166 -13.68 26.25 -17.23
C THR A 166 -15.20 26.48 -17.36
N ARG A 167 -16.00 25.40 -17.31
CA ARG A 167 -17.47 25.46 -17.23
C ARG A 167 -17.93 26.21 -15.98
N ASN A 168 -17.39 25.88 -14.81
CA ASN A 168 -17.71 26.55 -13.56
C ASN A 168 -17.27 28.03 -13.56
N ALA A 169 -16.07 28.35 -14.05
CA ALA A 169 -15.57 29.72 -14.14
C ALA A 169 -16.37 30.58 -15.13
N ARG A 170 -16.88 30.00 -16.23
CA ARG A 170 -17.86 30.66 -17.12
C ARG A 170 -19.16 30.92 -16.37
N ASN A 171 -19.68 29.91 -15.66
CA ASN A 171 -20.95 30.02 -14.95
C ASN A 171 -20.90 30.99 -13.76
N GLU A 172 -19.73 31.16 -13.10
CA GLU A 172 -19.50 32.17 -12.07
C GLU A 172 -19.50 33.59 -12.63
N ARG A 173 -18.91 33.80 -13.82
CA ARG A 173 -18.96 35.11 -14.53
C ARG A 173 -20.39 35.46 -14.91
N ILE A 174 -21.09 34.59 -15.63
CA ILE A 174 -22.49 34.82 -16.04
C ILE A 174 -23.40 34.98 -14.80
N GLY A 175 -23.09 34.30 -13.69
CA GLY A 175 -23.77 34.45 -12.40
C GLY A 175 -23.61 35.82 -11.73
N LYS A 176 -22.67 36.67 -12.16
CA LYS A 176 -22.57 38.08 -11.72
C LYS A 176 -23.39 39.03 -12.58
N ASP A 177 -23.49 38.77 -13.88
CA ASP A 177 -24.23 39.61 -14.83
C ASP A 177 -25.72 39.26 -14.93
N GLY A 178 -26.09 38.05 -14.45
CA GLY A 178 -27.40 37.72 -13.85
C GLY A 178 -28.61 37.61 -14.78
N ARG A 179 -28.58 38.16 -16.00
CA ARG A 179 -29.75 38.24 -16.89
C ARG A 179 -29.88 37.08 -17.88
N GLU A 180 -28.78 36.61 -18.47
CA GLU A 180 -28.84 35.62 -19.55
C GLU A 180 -29.08 34.17 -19.05
N ALA A 181 -28.48 33.79 -17.93
CA ALA A 181 -28.61 32.43 -17.37
C ALA A 181 -30.02 32.11 -16.81
N VAL A 182 -30.86 33.13 -16.61
CA VAL A 182 -32.26 32.97 -16.19
C VAL A 182 -33.11 32.67 -17.42
N VAL A 183 -33.07 33.56 -18.43
CA VAL A 183 -33.84 33.43 -19.69
C VAL A 183 -33.58 32.11 -20.41
N VAL A 184 -32.33 31.64 -20.46
CA VAL A 184 -31.97 30.35 -21.12
C VAL A 184 -32.50 29.14 -20.33
N ARG A 185 -32.67 29.23 -19.01
CA ARG A 185 -33.28 28.14 -18.23
C ARG A 185 -34.79 28.14 -18.36
N GLU A 186 -35.42 29.30 -18.21
CA GLU A 186 -36.88 29.46 -18.31
C GLU A 186 -37.39 29.02 -19.69
N SER A 187 -36.73 29.42 -20.78
CA SER A 187 -37.10 29.00 -22.13
C SER A 187 -36.90 27.50 -22.40
N ILE A 188 -35.90 26.85 -21.80
CA ILE A 188 -35.70 25.39 -21.93
C ILE A 188 -36.73 24.63 -21.09
N ASP A 189 -37.02 25.08 -19.87
CA ASP A 189 -38.04 24.48 -19.00
C ASP A 189 -39.46 24.68 -19.57
N GLU A 190 -39.74 25.80 -20.24
CA GLU A 190 -40.98 25.99 -21.00
C GLU A 190 -41.07 25.09 -22.23
N ALA A 191 -40.02 25.00 -23.05
CA ALA A 191 -40.01 24.16 -24.24
C ALA A 191 -40.24 22.68 -23.88
N ARG A 192 -39.60 22.22 -22.80
CA ARG A 192 -39.77 20.86 -22.28
C ARG A 192 -41.20 20.59 -21.82
N ARG A 193 -41.80 21.52 -21.06
CA ARG A 193 -43.20 21.39 -20.61
C ARG A 193 -44.21 21.32 -21.77
N ARG A 194 -43.91 21.96 -22.92
CA ARG A 194 -44.75 21.83 -24.12
C ARG A 194 -44.62 20.45 -24.74
N GLN A 195 -43.40 19.90 -24.83
CA GLN A 195 -43.20 18.51 -25.27
C GLN A 195 -43.88 17.51 -24.33
N ASP A 196 -43.73 17.67 -23.00
CA ASP A 196 -44.41 16.83 -22.01
C ASP A 196 -45.95 16.89 -22.15
N GLN A 197 -46.52 18.04 -22.57
CA GLN A 197 -47.95 18.23 -22.84
C GLN A 197 -48.39 17.64 -24.19
N GLU A 198 -47.61 17.85 -25.26
CA GLU A 198 -47.85 17.27 -26.58
C GLU A 198 -47.83 15.73 -26.52
N ASP A 199 -46.87 15.14 -25.79
CA ASP A 199 -46.79 13.70 -25.54
C ASP A 199 -47.98 13.20 -24.69
N GLU A 200 -48.45 13.95 -23.68
CA GLU A 200 -49.63 13.57 -22.89
C GLU A 200 -50.93 13.64 -23.71
N GLU A 201 -51.09 14.67 -24.57
CA GLU A 201 -52.25 14.77 -25.46
C GLU A 201 -52.25 13.67 -26.54
N VAL A 202 -51.09 13.33 -27.11
CA VAL A 202 -50.95 12.20 -28.03
C VAL A 202 -51.28 10.87 -27.32
N ALA A 203 -50.80 10.67 -26.09
CA ALA A 203 -51.12 9.48 -25.30
C ALA A 203 -52.63 9.38 -24.99
N ARG A 204 -53.30 10.49 -24.65
CA ARG A 204 -54.76 10.54 -24.46
C ARG A 204 -55.52 10.24 -25.76
N GLN A 205 -55.12 10.81 -26.90
CA GLN A 205 -55.74 10.53 -28.19
C GLN A 205 -55.55 9.07 -28.63
N ALA A 206 -54.39 8.47 -28.36
CA ALA A 206 -54.15 7.05 -28.60
C ALA A 206 -55.05 6.17 -27.73
N PHE A 207 -55.23 6.51 -26.44
CA PHE A 207 -56.15 5.81 -25.54
C PHE A 207 -57.62 5.94 -25.97
N MET A 208 -58.06 7.13 -26.40
CA MET A 208 -59.42 7.33 -26.89
C MET A 208 -59.69 6.50 -28.15
N ARG A 209 -58.79 6.52 -29.14
CA ARG A 209 -58.94 5.67 -30.35
C ARG A 209 -58.93 4.18 -30.04
N HIS A 210 -58.14 3.75 -29.05
CA HIS A 210 -58.14 2.37 -28.58
C HIS A 210 -59.46 2.01 -27.87
N HIS A 211 -60.09 2.95 -27.16
CA HIS A 211 -61.41 2.78 -26.55
C HIS A 211 -62.51 2.67 -27.60
N GLU A 212 -62.54 3.61 -28.56
CA GLU A 212 -63.47 3.61 -29.70
C GLU A 212 -63.36 2.30 -30.51
N SER A 213 -62.13 1.82 -30.77
CA SER A 213 -61.92 0.53 -31.46
C SER A 213 -62.32 -0.71 -30.65
N LEU A 214 -62.45 -0.60 -29.32
CA LEU A 214 -63.02 -1.67 -28.49
C LEU A 214 -64.55 -1.59 -28.47
N GLU A 215 -65.12 -0.39 -28.47
CA GLU A 215 -66.57 -0.18 -28.52
C GLU A 215 -67.18 -0.62 -29.86
N GLU A 216 -66.50 -0.42 -30.99
CA GLU A 216 -66.93 -0.98 -32.29
C GLU A 216 -66.95 -2.53 -32.30
N VAL A 217 -66.04 -3.19 -31.58
CA VAL A 217 -66.02 -4.66 -31.45
C VAL A 217 -67.18 -5.14 -30.57
N ILE A 218 -67.43 -4.47 -29.44
CA ILE A 218 -68.49 -4.83 -28.48
C ILE A 218 -69.90 -4.75 -29.10
N VAL A 219 -70.11 -3.91 -30.12
CA VAL A 219 -71.40 -3.80 -30.82
C VAL A 219 -71.67 -4.98 -31.78
N TYR A 220 -70.65 -5.71 -32.21
CA TYR A 220 -70.80 -6.86 -33.13
C TYR A 220 -70.87 -8.22 -32.42
N GLU A 221 -70.27 -8.39 -31.24
CA GLU A 221 -70.29 -9.66 -30.48
C GLU A 221 -71.54 -9.83 -29.59
N ALA A 222 -72.73 -9.65 -30.20
CA ALA A 222 -74.03 -9.70 -29.51
C ALA A 222 -74.99 -10.80 -30.02
N VAL A 223 -74.51 -11.76 -30.83
CA VAL A 223 -75.29 -12.96 -31.22
C VAL A 223 -74.38 -14.20 -31.35
N GLU A 224 -74.89 -15.33 -30.83
CA GLU A 224 -74.36 -16.70 -30.87
C GLU A 224 -73.11 -17.03 -30.02
N GLU A 225 -73.21 -18.18 -29.34
CA GLU A 225 -72.16 -18.76 -28.48
C GLU A 225 -71.39 -19.88 -29.22
N ASP A 226 -70.24 -20.22 -28.64
CA ASP A 226 -69.69 -21.58 -28.55
C ASP A 226 -68.66 -22.11 -29.59
N GLN A 227 -67.75 -22.96 -29.09
CA GLN A 227 -66.86 -23.91 -29.78
C GLN A 227 -65.63 -23.46 -30.64
N LYS A 228 -64.52 -23.21 -29.94
CA LYS A 228 -63.25 -24.02 -29.95
C LYS A 228 -62.58 -24.51 -31.28
N ILE A 229 -61.24 -24.31 -31.31
CA ILE A 229 -60.15 -25.13 -31.94
C ILE A 229 -59.61 -24.70 -33.34
N LEU A 230 -58.42 -24.07 -33.32
CA LEU A 230 -57.16 -24.37 -34.08
C LEU A 230 -57.31 -25.21 -35.38
N THR A 231 -56.71 -24.91 -36.56
CA THR A 231 -55.37 -24.39 -36.92
C THR A 231 -55.31 -24.21 -38.47
N SER A 232 -54.26 -23.82 -39.24
CA SER A 232 -52.83 -23.45 -39.07
C SER A 232 -52.28 -22.78 -40.37
N SER A 233 -51.02 -22.32 -40.35
CA SER A 233 -50.05 -22.31 -41.50
C SER A 233 -50.17 -21.23 -42.61
N SER A 234 -49.08 -20.75 -43.25
CA SER A 234 -47.62 -20.84 -42.95
C SER A 234 -46.75 -20.02 -43.96
N MET A 235 -45.44 -19.88 -43.66
CA MET A 235 -44.31 -19.49 -44.56
C MET A 235 -44.24 -18.00 -44.96
N THR A 236 -43.09 -17.35 -45.19
CA THR A 236 -41.63 -17.70 -45.28
C THR A 236 -40.85 -16.37 -45.11
N SER A 237 -39.59 -16.23 -44.68
CA SER A 237 -38.52 -17.05 -44.04
C SER A 237 -37.36 -16.05 -43.67
N GLU A 238 -36.08 -16.31 -43.33
CA GLU A 238 -35.12 -17.44 -43.33
C GLU A 238 -34.19 -17.35 -42.08
N ASP A 239 -32.94 -17.85 -42.16
CA ASP A 239 -31.76 -17.66 -41.31
C ASP A 239 -31.75 -18.11 -39.82
N GLU A 240 -31.14 -19.29 -39.60
CA GLU A 240 -30.84 -19.89 -38.31
C GLU A 240 -29.52 -19.41 -37.67
N LYS A 241 -29.43 -19.44 -36.33
CA LYS A 241 -28.20 -19.84 -35.60
C LYS A 241 -28.45 -20.28 -34.15
N ILE A 242 -28.58 -21.60 -33.99
CA ILE A 242 -27.93 -22.46 -32.98
C ILE A 242 -27.72 -21.88 -31.55
N LEU A 243 -28.35 -22.52 -30.55
CA LEU A 243 -28.04 -22.29 -29.14
C LEU A 243 -26.63 -22.78 -28.76
N MET A 244 -25.94 -22.01 -27.93
CA MET A 244 -24.80 -22.48 -27.12
C MET A 244 -25.06 -22.22 -25.63
N PRO A 245 -24.57 -23.08 -24.72
CA PRO A 245 -24.81 -22.96 -23.27
C PRO A 245 -24.07 -21.76 -22.65
N PRO A 246 -24.53 -21.26 -21.47
CA PRO A 246 -23.95 -20.08 -20.82
C PRO A 246 -22.48 -20.29 -20.41
N PRO A 247 -21.66 -19.22 -20.39
CA PRO A 247 -20.22 -19.32 -20.19
C PRO A 247 -19.86 -19.75 -18.76
N PRO A 248 -18.79 -20.55 -18.57
CA PRO A 248 -18.36 -21.00 -17.25
C PRO A 248 -17.79 -19.86 -16.42
N THR A 249 -18.18 -19.78 -15.14
CA THR A 249 -17.66 -18.80 -14.18
C THR A 249 -16.14 -18.93 -14.02
N PRO A 250 -15.37 -17.82 -13.98
CA PRO A 250 -13.93 -17.89 -13.86
C PRO A 250 -13.49 -18.50 -12.52
N ARG A 251 -12.48 -19.37 -12.57
CA ARG A 251 -11.87 -19.99 -11.38
C ARG A 251 -11.26 -18.91 -10.47
N PRO A 252 -11.26 -19.09 -9.13
CA PRO A 252 -10.66 -18.12 -8.22
C PRO A 252 -9.16 -17.98 -8.48
N THR A 253 -8.74 -16.80 -8.93
CA THR A 253 -7.32 -16.49 -9.15
C THR A 253 -6.67 -16.07 -7.83
N PHE A 254 -5.49 -16.58 -7.53
CA PHE A 254 -4.70 -16.20 -6.35
C PHE A 254 -4.03 -14.81 -6.48
N LYS A 255 -4.67 -13.85 -7.18
CA LYS A 255 -4.17 -12.47 -7.30
C LYS A 255 -4.53 -11.66 -6.05
N ARG A 256 -3.50 -11.29 -5.28
CA ARG A 256 -3.62 -10.55 -4.02
C ARG A 256 -4.11 -9.12 -4.26
N VAL A 257 -5.41 -8.85 -4.06
CA VAL A 257 -6.00 -7.52 -4.26
C VAL A 257 -5.43 -6.49 -3.27
N ILE A 258 -4.50 -5.65 -3.75
CA ILE A 258 -3.87 -4.58 -2.95
C ILE A 258 -4.88 -3.44 -2.76
N LYS A 259 -5.55 -3.42 -1.59
CA LYS A 259 -6.41 -2.30 -1.20
C LYS A 259 -5.58 -1.03 -0.98
N LYS A 260 -5.56 -0.13 -1.98
CA LYS A 260 -4.95 1.21 -1.86
C LYS A 260 -5.53 1.93 -0.62
N LYS A 261 -4.69 2.23 0.38
CA LYS A 261 -5.11 2.95 1.60
C LYS A 261 -5.56 4.37 1.22
N LYS A 262 -6.73 4.80 1.69
CA LYS A 262 -7.17 6.22 1.58
C LYS A 262 -6.11 7.11 2.25
N GLY A 263 -5.50 8.00 1.47
CA GLY A 263 -4.53 8.97 1.99
C GLY A 263 -5.21 9.97 2.92
N SER A 264 -4.79 10.02 4.18
CA SER A 264 -5.23 11.06 5.11
C SER A 264 -4.69 12.42 4.63
N ARG A 265 -5.58 13.29 4.16
CA ARG A 265 -5.24 14.68 3.79
C ARG A 265 -4.77 15.43 5.03
N ARG A 266 -3.45 15.51 5.21
CA ARG A 266 -2.83 16.28 6.30
C ARG A 266 -3.00 17.76 5.99
N ILE A 267 -3.90 18.43 6.72
CA ILE A 267 -4.14 19.88 6.57
C ILE A 267 -2.89 20.62 7.05
N VAL A 268 -2.16 21.23 6.12
CA VAL A 268 -1.00 22.09 6.44
C VAL A 268 -1.51 23.46 6.85
N ARG A 269 -1.79 23.65 8.14
CA ARG A 269 -1.90 24.98 8.72
C ARG A 269 -0.49 25.57 8.86
N TYR A 270 -0.11 26.44 7.93
CA TYR A 270 0.90 27.45 8.24
C TYR A 270 0.40 28.26 9.44
N LYS A 271 1.24 28.40 10.46
CA LYS A 271 1.13 29.49 11.43
C LYS A 271 2.12 30.55 10.99
N GLU A 272 1.64 31.75 10.71
CA GLU A 272 2.48 32.93 10.70
C GLU A 272 3.07 33.13 12.10
N LYS A 273 4.24 33.78 12.17
CA LYS A 273 4.92 34.12 13.42
C LYS A 273 4.93 35.63 13.56
N ASP A 274 4.21 36.14 14.54
CA ASP A 274 4.20 37.56 14.85
C ASP A 274 5.62 38.04 15.23
N THR A 275 6.17 38.95 14.43
CA THR A 275 7.49 39.53 14.65
C THR A 275 7.38 40.70 15.63
N TYR A 276 7.41 40.38 16.92
CA TYR A 276 7.51 41.39 17.98
C TYR A 276 8.79 42.23 17.81
N LYS A 277 8.62 43.46 17.34
CA LYS A 277 9.65 44.50 17.42
C LYS A 277 9.86 44.84 18.89
N VAL A 278 11.07 44.60 19.40
CA VAL A 278 11.51 45.17 20.68
C VAL A 278 12.22 46.49 20.37
N ASN A 279 11.62 47.60 20.79
CA ASN A 279 12.30 48.89 20.85
C ASN A 279 12.97 48.99 22.23
N HIS A 280 14.29 48.86 22.31
CA HIS A 280 15.16 49.69 23.17
C HIS A 280 16.64 49.54 22.81
#